data_AF-A0A9E3D5Q7-F1
#
_entry.id   AF-A0A9E3D5Q7-F1
#
_cell.length_a   1.000
_cell.length_b   1.000
_cell.length_c   1.000
_cell.angle_alpha   90.00
_cell.angle_beta   90.00
_cell.angle_gamma   90.00
#
_symmetry.space_group_name_H-M   'P 1'
#
loop_
_entity.id
_entity.type
_entity.pdbx_description
1 polymer ?
#
loop_
_entity_poly.entity_id
_entity_poly.type
_entity_poly.pdbx_seq_one_letter_code
_entity_poly.pdbx_strand_id
1 'polypeptide(L)'
;MFKVLHPLAGASGAILASAALGISLAACSSGSLSPSVTPQARTAGFTNSLDPTGLAPQARRYAADAKVPAIPAPRATLPSGVTELAVGNDGVPDILVFNKNFKQIKTISEGLTCADGDWLDRHQNLYDANCNPSAPAILEYRKGATSPTFTYSAGLIDPIGVTVATDGHVYAADYNYGGDGFVVR
;
A
#
# COMPACT_ATOMS: atom_id res chain seq x y z
N MET A 1 -50.69 -14.66 10.40
CA MET A 1 -51.17 -15.38 11.60
C MET A 1 -50.21 -16.55 11.81
N PHE A 2 -49.59 -16.67 13.01
CA PHE A 2 -48.48 -17.57 13.44
C PHE A 2 -47.13 -17.35 12.74
N LYS A 3 -46.03 -16.82 13.32
CA LYS A 3 -45.39 -16.78 14.65
C LYS A 3 -44.85 -18.14 15.15
N VAL A 4 -43.53 -18.32 15.03
CA VAL A 4 -42.69 -19.34 15.70
C VAL A 4 -41.41 -18.60 16.12
N LEU A 5 -41.33 -18.09 17.36
CA LEU A 5 -40.84 -18.71 18.61
C LEU A 5 -39.30 -18.82 18.69
N HIS A 6 -38.71 -17.91 19.48
CA HIS A 6 -37.38 -18.03 20.09
C HIS A 6 -37.38 -19.13 21.16
N PRO A 7 -36.25 -19.80 21.43
CA PRO A 7 -36.01 -20.39 22.74
C PRO A 7 -35.29 -19.41 23.67
N LEU A 8 -35.96 -19.06 24.76
CA LEU A 8 -35.37 -18.63 26.04
C LEU A 8 -35.34 -19.85 26.95
N ALA A 9 -34.15 -20.25 27.39
CA ALA A 9 -33.90 -21.04 28.60
C ALA A 9 -32.46 -20.73 29.02
N GLY A 10 -32.10 -20.41 30.26
CA GLY A 10 -32.81 -20.63 31.51
C GLY A 10 -31.96 -21.50 32.44
N ALA A 11 -31.23 -20.81 33.32
CA ALA A 11 -30.81 -21.21 34.66
C ALA A 11 -29.59 -22.14 34.89
N SER A 12 -28.90 -21.76 35.98
CA SER A 12 -28.20 -22.57 36.98
C SER A 12 -26.68 -22.38 37.03
N GLY A 13 -26.24 -21.77 38.13
CA GLY A 13 -24.86 -21.41 38.38
C GLY A 13 -24.06 -22.48 39.11
N ALA A 14 -22.79 -22.15 39.35
CA ALA A 14 -22.00 -22.61 40.48
C ALA A 14 -20.80 -21.66 40.64
N ILE A 15 -20.60 -21.25 41.89
CA ILE A 15 -19.52 -20.42 42.39
C ILE A 15 -18.26 -21.29 42.49
N LEU A 16 -17.13 -20.83 41.97
CA LEU A 16 -15.81 -21.23 42.46
C LEU A 16 -14.97 -19.98 42.69
N ALA A 17 -14.85 -19.62 43.97
CA ALA A 17 -13.86 -18.69 44.47
C ALA A 17 -12.48 -19.33 44.37
N SER A 18 -11.49 -18.57 43.94
CA SER A 18 -10.08 -18.88 44.20
C SER A 18 -9.37 -17.57 44.52
N ALA A 19 -9.03 -17.44 45.80
CA ALA A 19 -8.30 -16.34 46.37
C ALA A 19 -6.84 -16.38 45.91
N ALA A 20 -6.35 -15.29 45.32
CA ALA A 20 -4.93 -15.05 45.18
C ALA A 20 -4.54 -13.94 46.16
N LEU A 21 -3.88 -14.34 47.25
CA LEU A 21 -3.29 -13.47 48.25
C LEU A 21 -2.17 -12.65 47.62
N GLY A 22 -2.31 -11.32 47.69
CA GLY A 22 -1.23 -10.40 47.45
C GLY A 22 -0.23 -10.42 48.60
N ILE A 23 1.06 -10.48 48.27
CA ILE A 23 2.15 -10.11 49.17
C ILE A 23 3.08 -9.21 48.36
N SER A 24 3.03 -7.92 48.68
CA SER A 24 4.09 -6.96 48.40
C SER A 24 4.78 -6.67 49.73
N LEU A 25 6.12 -6.67 49.74
CA LEU A 25 6.97 -5.55 50.14
C LEU A 25 8.47 -5.98 50.11
N ALA A 26 9.27 -5.17 49.40
CA ALA A 26 10.64 -4.65 49.67
C ALA A 26 11.63 -5.47 50.55
N ALA A 27 12.96 -5.47 50.36
CA ALA A 27 13.93 -4.83 49.46
C ALA A 27 15.34 -5.42 49.77
N CYS A 28 16.37 -4.89 49.08
CA CYS A 28 17.83 -5.03 49.27
C CYS A 28 18.54 -5.99 48.30
N SER A 29 18.80 -5.51 47.07
CA SER A 29 19.91 -6.00 46.25
C SER A 29 21.12 -5.10 46.43
N SER A 30 22.20 -5.68 46.96
CA SER A 30 23.54 -5.09 47.01
C SER A 30 24.41 -5.75 45.93
N GLY A 31 25.00 -4.94 45.07
CA GLY A 31 26.08 -5.30 44.12
C GLY A 31 25.56 -5.93 42.82
N SER A 32 26.01 -5.58 41.61
CA SER A 32 27.20 -4.83 41.18
C SER A 32 26.93 -4.33 39.75
N LEU A 33 27.54 -3.21 39.38
CA LEU A 33 27.41 -2.50 38.11
C LEU A 33 27.47 -3.42 36.88
N SER A 34 26.40 -3.43 36.09
CA SER A 34 26.46 -3.71 34.64
C SER A 34 26.01 -2.43 33.93
N PRO A 35 26.71 -1.95 32.89
CA PRO A 35 26.27 -0.74 32.20
C PRO A 35 24.94 -1.03 31.51
N SER A 36 23.90 -0.34 31.98
CA SER A 36 22.64 -0.22 31.24
C SER A 36 22.95 0.38 29.87
N VAL A 37 22.92 -0.45 28.83
CA VAL A 37 22.75 0.03 27.47
C VAL A 37 21.29 0.47 27.37
N THR A 38 21.01 1.69 27.79
CA THR A 38 19.83 2.39 27.29
C THR A 38 20.01 2.47 25.77
N PRO A 39 19.04 2.02 24.96
CA PRO A 39 19.01 2.45 23.57
C PRO A 39 18.67 3.94 23.63
N GLN A 40 19.70 4.76 23.74
CA GLN A 40 19.58 6.18 23.45
C GLN A 40 19.20 6.22 21.99
N ALA A 41 17.91 6.46 21.72
CA ALA A 41 17.42 6.80 20.41
C ALA A 41 18.32 7.93 19.93
N ARG A 42 19.29 7.60 19.08
CA ARG A 42 19.97 8.61 18.30
C ARG A 42 18.86 9.12 17.41
N THR A 43 18.32 10.27 17.77
CA THR A 43 17.72 11.18 16.81
C THR A 43 18.83 11.52 15.83
N ALA A 44 19.13 10.60 14.92
CA ALA A 44 19.80 10.92 13.68
C ALA A 44 18.80 11.84 13.00
N GLY A 45 19.01 13.14 13.17
CA GLY A 45 18.33 14.12 12.35
C GLY A 45 18.60 13.71 10.92
N PHE A 46 17.60 13.12 10.27
CA PHE A 46 17.54 13.11 8.83
C PHE A 46 17.34 14.57 8.46
N THR A 47 18.45 15.29 8.31
CA THR A 47 18.38 16.53 7.55
C THR A 47 17.96 16.07 6.16
N ASN A 48 16.77 16.50 5.73
CA ASN A 48 16.34 16.43 4.33
C ASN A 48 17.22 17.37 3.49
N SER A 49 18.54 17.25 3.61
CA SER A 49 19.45 17.75 2.61
C SER A 49 19.29 16.77 1.47
N LEU A 50 18.45 17.17 0.51
CA LEU A 50 18.35 16.52 -0.78
C LEU A 50 19.77 16.50 -1.37
N ASP A 51 20.49 15.40 -1.13
CA ASP A 51 21.65 15.07 -1.93
C ASP A 51 21.12 14.97 -3.36
N PRO A 52 21.62 15.76 -4.33
CA PRO A 52 21.15 15.71 -5.72
C PRO A 52 21.27 14.31 -6.33
N THR A 53 22.06 13.43 -5.71
CA THR A 53 22.24 12.03 -6.11
C THR A 53 21.17 11.08 -5.55
N GLY A 54 20.35 11.52 -4.58
CA GLY A 54 19.38 10.67 -3.89
C GLY A 54 19.99 9.61 -2.95
N LEU A 55 21.31 9.65 -2.72
CA LEU A 55 22.01 8.69 -1.87
C LEU A 55 22.06 9.16 -0.41
N ALA A 56 21.79 8.25 0.52
CA ALA A 56 21.98 8.50 1.95
C ALA A 56 23.46 8.83 2.25
N PRO A 57 23.78 9.74 3.18
CA PRO A 57 25.16 10.12 3.50
C PRO A 57 26.08 8.93 3.87
N GLN A 58 25.50 7.87 4.43
CA GLN A 58 26.17 6.61 4.77
C GLN A 58 26.61 5.82 3.53
N ALA A 59 25.86 5.92 2.42
CA ALA A 59 26.15 5.24 1.15
C ALA A 59 27.34 5.87 0.40
N ARG A 60 27.68 7.13 0.69
CA ARG A 60 28.84 7.81 0.06
C ARG A 60 30.18 7.14 0.35
N ARG A 61 30.32 6.49 1.52
CA ARG A 61 31.55 5.76 1.89
C ARG A 61 31.75 4.49 1.07
N TYR A 62 30.66 3.90 0.57
CA TYR A 62 30.68 2.77 -0.35
C TYR A 62 30.75 3.20 -1.82
N ALA A 63 30.46 4.47 -2.12
CA ALA A 63 30.47 5.03 -3.47
C ALA A 63 31.84 5.57 -3.92
N ALA A 64 32.78 5.81 -3.01
CA ALA A 64 34.09 6.39 -3.35
C ALA A 64 34.93 5.50 -4.30
N ASP A 65 34.74 4.18 -4.23
CA ASP A 65 35.39 3.20 -5.12
C ASP A 65 34.43 2.66 -6.21
N ALA A 66 33.14 2.98 -6.11
CA ALA A 66 32.16 2.58 -7.12
C ALA A 66 32.11 3.65 -8.21
N LYS A 67 32.57 3.32 -9.41
CA LYS A 67 32.29 4.10 -10.62
C LYS A 67 30.82 3.92 -10.98
N VAL A 68 29.91 4.50 -10.19
CA VAL A 68 28.46 4.47 -10.45
C VAL A 68 28.27 5.16 -11.80
N PRO A 69 27.76 4.46 -12.82
CA PRO A 69 27.42 5.10 -14.09
C PRO A 69 26.53 6.30 -13.79
N ALA A 70 26.76 7.42 -14.46
CA ALA A 70 25.88 8.57 -14.33
C ALA A 70 24.43 8.10 -14.57
N ILE A 71 23.52 8.44 -13.66
CA ILE A 71 22.10 8.18 -13.85
C ILE A 71 21.74 8.86 -15.18
N PRO A 72 21.22 8.11 -16.17
CA PRO A 72 20.82 8.70 -17.43
C PRO A 72 19.86 9.86 -17.18
N ALA A 73 19.99 10.94 -17.94
CA ALA A 73 19.03 12.04 -17.86
C ALA A 73 17.60 11.48 -18.00
N PRO A 74 16.63 12.01 -17.24
CA PRO A 74 15.24 11.60 -17.35
C PRO A 74 14.80 11.62 -18.81
N ARG A 75 14.08 10.58 -19.24
CA ARG A 75 13.64 10.50 -20.62
C ARG A 75 12.62 11.62 -20.87
N ALA A 76 12.94 12.54 -21.78
CA ALA A 76 12.12 13.72 -22.04
C ALA A 76 10.81 13.43 -22.80
N THR A 77 10.59 12.18 -23.20
CA THR A 77 9.40 11.72 -23.93
C THR A 77 9.03 10.29 -23.53
N LEU A 78 7.79 9.86 -23.79
CA LEU A 78 7.33 8.48 -23.56
C LEU A 78 7.83 7.47 -24.62
N PRO A 79 7.89 6.15 -24.33
CA PRO A 79 8.41 5.16 -25.28
C PRO A 79 7.59 5.15 -26.57
N SER A 80 8.18 4.71 -27.69
CA SER A 80 7.43 4.61 -28.94
C SER A 80 6.23 3.68 -28.75
N GLY A 81 5.03 4.17 -29.08
CA GLY A 81 3.77 3.44 -28.88
C GLY A 81 3.04 3.76 -27.57
N VAL A 82 3.69 4.44 -26.62
CA VAL A 82 3.05 4.96 -25.40
C VAL A 82 2.64 6.41 -25.64
N THR A 83 1.35 6.71 -25.56
CA THR A 83 0.84 8.07 -25.80
C THR A 83 0.52 8.83 -24.53
N GLU A 84 0.30 8.11 -23.44
CA GLU A 84 -0.16 8.62 -22.16
C GLU A 84 0.63 7.98 -21.01
N LEU A 85 0.84 8.75 -19.95
CA LEU A 85 1.35 8.32 -18.67
C LEU A 85 0.27 8.58 -17.63
N ALA A 86 -0.20 7.54 -16.96
CA ALA A 86 -1.06 7.62 -15.78
C ALA A 86 -0.19 7.65 -14.52
N VAL A 87 -0.61 8.43 -13.53
CA VAL A 87 0.03 8.55 -12.22
C VAL A 87 -1.07 8.60 -11.17
N GLY A 88 -1.25 7.50 -10.45
CA GLY A 88 -2.08 7.41 -9.25
C GLY A 88 -1.59 8.37 -8.18
N ASN A 89 -2.55 9.04 -7.55
CA ASN A 89 -2.33 10.03 -6.52
C ASN A 89 -3.13 9.61 -5.28
N ASP A 90 -2.54 8.81 -4.42
CA ASP A 90 -3.23 8.28 -3.24
C ASP A 90 -3.76 9.40 -2.31
N GLY A 91 -2.97 10.47 -2.11
CA GLY A 91 -3.32 11.57 -1.21
C GLY A 91 -4.55 12.39 -1.63
N VAL A 92 -4.92 12.34 -2.91
CA VAL A 92 -6.14 12.91 -3.48
C VAL A 92 -6.63 11.91 -4.51
N PRO A 93 -7.62 11.04 -4.20
CA PRO A 93 -7.91 9.80 -4.94
C PRO A 93 -8.29 10.09 -6.39
N ASP A 94 -7.27 10.28 -7.20
CA ASP A 94 -7.30 10.66 -8.59
C ASP A 94 -6.10 10.08 -9.33
N ILE A 95 -6.22 10.05 -10.65
CA ILE A 95 -5.15 9.65 -11.56
C ILE A 95 -4.89 10.83 -12.48
N LEU A 96 -3.64 11.29 -12.47
CA LEU A 96 -3.17 12.35 -13.34
C LEU A 96 -2.69 11.74 -14.65
N VAL A 97 -3.25 12.18 -15.77
CA VAL A 97 -2.88 11.68 -17.09
C VAL A 97 -2.06 12.74 -17.84
N PHE A 98 -0.87 12.36 -18.25
CA PHE A 98 0.08 13.20 -18.99
C PHE A 98 0.27 12.71 -20.41
N ASN A 99 0.48 13.62 -21.36
CA ASN A 99 0.84 13.28 -22.73
C ASN A 99 2.35 12.96 -22.88
N LYS A 100 2.80 12.61 -24.09
CA LYS A 100 4.21 12.33 -24.42
C LYS A 100 5.22 13.44 -24.10
N ASN A 101 4.75 14.65 -23.80
CA ASN A 101 5.55 15.82 -23.44
C ASN A 101 5.45 16.14 -21.93
N PHE A 102 4.90 15.21 -21.13
CA PHE A 102 4.64 15.37 -19.70
C PHE A 102 3.75 16.56 -19.35
N LYS A 103 2.90 17.00 -20.27
CA LYS A 103 1.84 17.96 -19.96
C LYS A 103 0.63 17.17 -19.46
N GLN A 104 0.12 17.53 -18.29
CA GLN A 104 -1.15 17.00 -17.79
C GLN A 104 -2.28 17.39 -18.77
N ILE A 105 -3.06 16.40 -19.17
CA ILE A 105 -4.16 16.53 -20.13
C ILE A 105 -5.50 16.14 -19.55
N LYS A 106 -5.53 15.38 -18.45
CA LYS A 106 -6.75 14.91 -17.79
C LYS A 106 -6.46 14.55 -16.33
N THR A 107 -7.49 14.62 -15.51
CA THR A 107 -7.58 14.00 -14.18
C THR A 107 -8.78 13.06 -14.18
N ILE A 108 -8.62 11.87 -13.63
CA ILE A 108 -9.67 10.87 -13.44
C ILE A 108 -9.88 10.72 -11.95
N SER A 109 -11.10 10.90 -11.44
CA SER A 109 -11.40 10.75 -10.00
C SER A 109 -12.69 9.96 -9.74
N GLU A 110 -13.46 9.65 -10.78
CA GLU A 110 -14.72 8.95 -10.60
C GLU A 110 -14.49 7.47 -10.30
N GLY A 111 -15.15 6.96 -9.27
CA GLY A 111 -15.01 5.60 -8.78
C GLY A 111 -13.77 5.35 -7.92
N LEU A 112 -12.81 6.28 -7.89
CA LEU A 112 -11.60 6.18 -7.08
C LEU A 112 -11.87 6.60 -5.64
N THR A 113 -11.25 5.85 -4.74
CA THR A 113 -11.26 6.12 -3.30
C THR A 113 -9.87 6.02 -2.68
N CYS A 114 -8.94 5.41 -3.39
CA CYS A 114 -7.52 5.24 -3.09
C CYS A 114 -6.89 4.91 -4.44
N ALA A 115 -5.85 5.62 -4.89
CA ALA A 115 -5.21 5.36 -6.19
C ALA A 115 -3.78 4.90 -5.94
N ASP A 116 -3.41 3.73 -6.45
CA ASP A 116 -2.10 3.12 -6.20
C ASP A 116 -1.45 2.64 -7.51
N GLY A 117 -1.31 1.33 -7.70
CA GLY A 117 -0.69 0.78 -8.90
C GLY A 117 -1.55 0.94 -10.16
N ASP A 118 -1.01 1.66 -11.16
CA ASP A 118 -1.59 1.81 -12.50
C ASP A 118 -1.04 0.79 -13.53
N TRP A 119 -1.86 0.40 -14.50
CA TRP A 119 -1.45 -0.31 -15.71
C TRP A 119 -2.20 0.15 -16.96
N LEU A 120 -1.49 0.25 -18.09
CA LEU A 120 -2.08 0.46 -19.41
C LEU A 120 -1.93 -0.80 -20.26
N ASP A 121 -3.05 -1.34 -20.76
CA ASP A 121 -3.01 -2.46 -21.69
C ASP A 121 -2.64 -2.02 -23.13
N ARG A 122 -2.55 -2.96 -24.06
CA ARG A 122 -2.25 -2.66 -25.48
C ARG A 122 -3.32 -1.82 -26.20
N HIS A 123 -4.54 -1.78 -25.66
CA HIS A 123 -5.65 -0.96 -26.15
C HIS A 123 -5.69 0.41 -25.46
N GLN A 124 -4.76 0.66 -24.53
CA GLN A 124 -4.69 1.84 -23.67
C GLN A 124 -5.91 2.01 -22.78
N ASN A 125 -6.51 0.90 -22.37
CA ASN A 125 -7.38 0.88 -21.21
C ASN A 125 -6.48 0.99 -19.96
N LEU A 126 -6.89 1.86 -19.03
CA LEU A 126 -6.22 2.09 -17.77
C LEU A 126 -6.84 1.19 -16.70
N TYR A 127 -6.00 0.54 -15.93
CA TYR A 127 -6.36 -0.24 -14.76
C TYR A 127 -5.70 0.40 -13.56
N ASP A 128 -6.44 0.61 -12.48
CA ASP A 128 -5.93 1.14 -11.23
C ASP A 128 -6.27 0.19 -10.08
N ALA A 129 -5.31 0.00 -9.18
CA ALA A 129 -5.51 -0.68 -7.92
C ALA A 129 -6.13 0.29 -6.91
N ASN A 130 -7.45 0.21 -6.78
CA ASN A 130 -8.21 1.02 -5.83
C ASN A 130 -8.13 0.41 -4.43
N CYS A 131 -7.06 0.75 -3.71
CA CYS A 131 -6.61 0.25 -2.40
C CYS A 131 -7.53 0.57 -1.20
N ASN A 132 -8.83 0.83 -1.42
CA ASN A 132 -9.74 1.18 -0.33
C ASN A 132 -10.11 -0.05 0.52
N PRO A 133 -9.82 -0.09 1.83
CA PRO A 133 -10.15 -1.23 2.68
C PRO A 133 -11.66 -1.53 2.80
N SER A 134 -12.51 -0.55 2.52
CA SER A 134 -13.98 -0.69 2.56
C SER A 134 -14.59 -1.12 1.22
N ALA A 135 -13.86 -0.95 0.12
CA ALA A 135 -14.30 -1.26 -1.23
C ALA A 135 -13.10 -1.57 -2.15
N PRO A 136 -12.31 -2.61 -1.83
CA PRO A 136 -11.10 -2.93 -2.58
C PRO A 136 -11.47 -3.41 -3.98
N ALA A 137 -10.82 -2.84 -4.98
CA ALA A 137 -11.09 -3.20 -6.36
C ALA A 137 -9.91 -2.91 -7.29
N ILE A 138 -9.90 -3.57 -8.45
CA ILE A 138 -9.25 -3.05 -9.64
C ILE A 138 -10.32 -2.32 -10.47
N LEU A 139 -10.05 -1.07 -10.85
CA LEU A 139 -10.93 -0.26 -11.69
C LEU A 139 -10.39 -0.20 -13.11
N GLU A 140 -11.22 -0.55 -14.10
CA GLU A 140 -10.87 -0.46 -15.52
C GLU A 140 -11.55 0.73 -16.17
N TYR A 141 -10.77 1.60 -16.80
CA TYR A 141 -11.20 2.74 -17.58
C TYR A 141 -10.82 2.51 -19.04
N ARG A 142 -11.81 2.45 -19.93
CA ARG A 142 -11.51 2.45 -21.37
C ARG A 142 -10.72 3.69 -21.76
N LYS A 143 -9.89 3.57 -22.80
CA LYS A 143 -9.14 4.72 -23.36
C LYS A 143 -10.05 5.94 -23.52
N GLY A 144 -9.68 7.04 -22.87
CA GLY A 144 -10.42 8.29 -22.95
C GLY A 144 -11.57 8.46 -21.94
N ALA A 145 -12.00 7.40 -21.26
CA ALA A 145 -13.02 7.47 -20.21
C ALA A 145 -12.53 8.22 -18.96
N THR A 146 -13.48 8.66 -18.14
CA THR A 146 -13.25 9.28 -16.82
C THR A 146 -13.97 8.54 -15.70
N SER A 147 -14.74 7.51 -16.04
CA SER A 147 -15.53 6.70 -15.12
C SER A 147 -15.20 5.21 -15.37
N PRO A 148 -15.23 4.34 -14.35
CA PRO A 148 -14.92 2.94 -14.53
C PRO A 148 -15.91 2.27 -15.49
N THR A 149 -15.37 1.54 -16.45
CA THR A 149 -16.12 0.68 -17.37
C THR A 149 -16.27 -0.74 -16.84
N PHE A 150 -15.39 -1.16 -15.93
CA PHE A 150 -15.50 -2.41 -15.20
C PHE A 150 -14.84 -2.28 -13.81
N THR A 151 -15.30 -3.09 -12.86
CA THR A 151 -14.79 -3.15 -11.50
C THR A 151 -14.56 -4.62 -11.13
N TYR A 152 -13.32 -4.99 -10.83
CA TYR A 152 -12.96 -6.31 -10.34
C TYR A 152 -12.81 -6.24 -8.82
N SER A 153 -13.69 -6.88 -8.05
CA SER A 153 -13.69 -6.80 -6.57
C SER A 153 -13.71 -8.16 -5.88
N ALA A 154 -13.79 -9.25 -6.64
CA ALA A 154 -13.91 -10.58 -6.06
C ALA A 154 -12.61 -11.00 -5.38
N GLY A 155 -12.68 -11.29 -4.08
CA GLY A 155 -11.56 -11.83 -3.31
C GLY A 155 -10.46 -10.84 -2.95
N LEU A 156 -10.61 -9.55 -3.30
CA LEU A 156 -9.62 -8.52 -2.99
C LEU A 156 -9.79 -7.98 -1.58
N ILE A 157 -8.67 -7.65 -0.92
CA ILE A 157 -8.64 -7.05 0.41
C ILE A 157 -7.91 -5.70 0.42
N ASP A 158 -6.72 -5.64 -0.18
CA ASP A 158 -5.86 -4.46 -0.26
C ASP A 158 -5.03 -4.49 -1.57
N PRO A 159 -5.67 -4.25 -2.73
CA PRO A 159 -4.96 -4.27 -4.00
C PRO A 159 -3.98 -3.10 -4.07
N ILE A 160 -2.70 -3.41 -4.30
CA ILE A 160 -1.61 -2.43 -4.40
C ILE A 160 -1.01 -2.34 -5.81
N GLY A 161 -1.37 -3.29 -6.70
CA GLY A 161 -0.85 -3.30 -8.05
C GLY A 161 -1.66 -4.17 -8.99
N VAL A 162 -1.58 -3.85 -10.27
CA VAL A 162 -2.30 -4.55 -11.34
C VAL A 162 -1.41 -4.72 -12.57
N THR A 163 -1.60 -5.81 -13.30
CA THR A 163 -1.09 -5.98 -14.65
C THR A 163 -2.09 -6.75 -15.51
N VAL A 164 -2.01 -6.54 -16.82
CA VAL A 164 -2.88 -7.19 -17.81
C VAL A 164 -2.03 -7.93 -18.82
N ALA A 165 -2.25 -9.24 -18.92
CA ALA A 165 -1.55 -10.09 -19.88
C ALA A 165 -2.05 -9.87 -21.31
N THR A 166 -1.29 -10.36 -22.29
CA THR A 166 -1.60 -10.19 -23.72
C THR A 166 -2.86 -10.93 -24.16
N ASP A 167 -3.34 -11.90 -23.41
CA ASP A 167 -4.64 -12.57 -23.64
C ASP A 167 -5.82 -11.82 -23.00
N GLY A 168 -5.54 -10.78 -22.20
CA GLY A 168 -6.53 -9.96 -21.52
C GLY A 168 -6.81 -10.37 -20.08
N HIS A 169 -6.08 -11.36 -19.53
CA HIS A 169 -6.20 -11.71 -18.11
C HIS A 169 -5.65 -10.61 -17.20
N VAL A 170 -6.35 -10.36 -16.09
CA VAL A 170 -6.03 -9.30 -15.13
C VAL A 170 -5.52 -9.92 -13.83
N TYR A 171 -4.32 -9.53 -13.45
CA TYR A 171 -3.62 -10.02 -12.26
C TYR A 171 -3.48 -8.87 -11.27
N ALA A 172 -3.81 -9.12 -10.01
CA ALA A 172 -3.68 -8.15 -8.93
C ALA A 172 -2.67 -8.61 -7.90
N ALA A 173 -1.76 -7.71 -7.53
CA ALA A 173 -1.03 -7.82 -6.28
C ALA A 173 -1.96 -7.31 -5.17
N ASP A 174 -2.34 -8.21 -4.28
CA ASP A 174 -3.21 -7.93 -3.14
C ASP A 174 -2.39 -8.08 -1.87
N TYR A 175 -2.19 -6.98 -1.15
CA TYR A 175 -1.49 -6.94 0.13
C TYR A 175 -2.43 -7.33 1.27
N ASN A 176 -2.98 -8.54 1.20
CA ASN A 176 -3.63 -9.12 2.35
C ASN A 176 -2.54 -9.40 3.40
N TYR A 177 -2.68 -8.90 4.63
CA TYR A 177 -1.77 -9.05 5.79
C TYR A 177 -1.44 -10.54 6.15
N GLY A 178 -0.93 -11.34 5.20
CA GLY A 178 -0.76 -12.79 5.26
C GLY A 178 -1.14 -13.61 4.01
N GLY A 179 -1.51 -13.03 2.85
CA GLY A 179 -1.88 -13.79 1.64
C GLY A 179 -1.42 -13.15 0.32
N ASP A 180 -0.85 -13.96 -0.58
CA ASP A 180 -0.28 -13.52 -1.87
C ASP A 180 -1.34 -13.30 -2.97
N GLY A 181 -0.95 -12.57 -4.03
CA GLY A 181 -1.81 -12.00 -5.08
C GLY A 181 -2.84 -12.93 -5.76
N PHE A 182 -3.91 -12.31 -6.26
CA PHE A 182 -5.10 -12.98 -6.79
C PHE A 182 -5.26 -12.77 -8.31
N VAL A 183 -5.77 -13.79 -9.01
CA VAL A 183 -6.17 -13.68 -10.42
C VAL A 183 -7.62 -13.24 -10.46
N VAL A 184 -7.88 -12.03 -10.97
CA VAL A 184 -9.23 -11.44 -10.91
C VAL A 184 -10.05 -11.72 -12.16
N ARG A 185 -9.43 -12.15 -13.27
CA ARG A 185 -10.09 -12.78 -14.43
C ARG A 185 -9.12 -13.32 -15.47
#